data_AF-A0A7J0H5G2-F1
#
_entry.id   AF-A0A7J0H5G2-F1
#
_cell.length_a   1.000
_cell.length_b   1.000
_cell.length_c   1.000
_cell.angle_alpha   90.00
_cell.angle_beta   90.00
_cell.angle_gamma   90.00
#
_symmetry.space_group_name_H-M   'P 1'
#
loop_
_entity.id
_entity.type
_entity.pdbx_description
1 polymer ?
#
loop_
_entity_poly.entity_id
_entity_poly.type
_entity_poly.pdbx_seq_one_letter_code
_entity_poly.pdbx_strand_id
1 'polypeptide(L)'
;MRELWDGLGEHFLAGPGVLDIMLTDAQNDPATDPNALRARLLINQVDRKLVKQTVMTSVYGVTYIGARDQIKKRLKERCAIEDDTELFAASCYAAKTTLIALGEMFEAARSIMNWLGDCAKVIALENEPVRWTTPIGLPVVQPYRKLGRYMIKTSLQVLTLQRETDMVDSLLSSELCFVSFTSINVMVKRQRTAFPPNFVHSLDGSHMMMTAVACKEAGLNFAGVHDSYWTHACNVDKMNRILREKFVELYEEPILENLLESFQKTFPTLNLPPLPERGDFDLREVLESPYFFN
;
A
#
# COMPACT_ATOMS: atom_id res chain seq x y z
N MET A 1 -2.49 9.89 -4.98
CA MET A 1 -2.90 8.82 -4.03
C MET A 1 -3.53 9.38 -2.75
N ARG A 2 -3.03 10.51 -2.20
CA ARG A 2 -3.64 11.19 -1.05
C ARG A 2 -4.89 12.04 -1.40
N GLU A 3 -4.94 12.65 -2.59
CA GLU A 3 -6.15 13.33 -3.11
C GLU A 3 -7.37 12.41 -3.27
N LEU A 4 -7.12 11.13 -3.54
CA LEU A 4 -8.14 10.09 -3.54
C LEU A 4 -8.74 9.84 -2.13
N TRP A 5 -8.08 10.30 -1.07
CA TRP A 5 -8.42 9.98 0.31
C TRP A 5 -8.93 11.18 1.12
N ASP A 6 -8.34 12.38 0.99
CA ASP A 6 -8.69 13.51 1.86
C ASP A 6 -9.76 14.44 1.26
N GLY A 7 -9.75 14.70 -0.06
CA GLY A 7 -10.82 15.50 -0.72
C GLY A 7 -12.18 14.80 -0.75
N LEU A 8 -12.17 13.50 -0.48
CA LEU A 8 -13.32 12.60 -0.54
C LEU A 8 -13.70 12.08 0.86
N GLY A 9 -12.78 12.07 1.84
CA GLY A 9 -12.82 11.23 3.05
C GLY A 9 -14.07 11.27 3.94
N GLU A 10 -14.82 12.36 4.03
CA GLU A 10 -16.06 12.40 4.81
C GLU A 10 -17.29 11.89 4.05
N HIS A 11 -17.39 12.17 2.74
CA HIS A 11 -18.46 11.63 1.87
C HIS A 11 -18.13 10.22 1.32
N PHE A 12 -16.86 9.84 1.30
CA PHE A 12 -16.32 8.67 0.58
C PHE A 12 -16.17 7.42 1.44
N LEU A 13 -16.03 7.60 2.77
CA LEU A 13 -16.12 6.50 3.72
C LEU A 13 -17.57 6.11 4.06
N ALA A 14 -18.56 6.75 3.44
CA ALA A 14 -19.98 6.51 3.68
C ALA A 14 -20.51 5.21 3.01
N GLY A 15 -19.63 4.29 2.60
CA GLY A 15 -20.04 3.04 1.95
C GLY A 15 -21.05 3.12 0.80
N PRO A 16 -21.28 4.24 0.04
CA PRO A 16 -22.42 4.32 -0.86
C PRO A 16 -22.21 3.35 -2.02
N GLY A 17 -21.03 3.34 -2.66
CA GLY A 17 -20.72 2.40 -3.74
C GLY A 17 -20.80 0.92 -3.33
N VAL A 18 -20.39 0.56 -2.11
CA VAL A 18 -20.50 -0.83 -1.63
C VAL A 18 -21.95 -1.19 -1.34
N LEU A 19 -22.69 -0.29 -0.68
CA LEU A 19 -24.10 -0.48 -0.37
C LEU A 19 -24.95 -0.51 -1.63
N ASP A 20 -24.67 0.35 -2.61
CA ASP A 20 -25.37 0.44 -3.89
C ASP A 20 -25.21 -0.84 -4.72
N ILE A 21 -23.99 -1.39 -4.78
CA ILE A 21 -23.76 -2.70 -5.42
C ILE A 21 -24.55 -3.79 -4.68
N MET A 22 -24.53 -3.81 -3.34
CA MET A 22 -25.29 -4.81 -2.57
C MET A 22 -26.81 -4.63 -2.70
N LEU A 23 -27.32 -3.40 -2.76
CA LEU A 23 -28.73 -3.12 -2.99
C LEU A 23 -29.17 -3.60 -4.37
N THR A 24 -28.32 -3.44 -5.38
CA THR A 24 -28.55 -3.95 -6.74
C THR A 24 -28.55 -5.47 -6.75
N ASP A 25 -27.52 -6.10 -6.19
CA ASP A 25 -27.41 -7.57 -6.11
C ASP A 25 -28.57 -8.20 -5.34
N ALA A 26 -29.07 -7.54 -4.29
CA ALA A 26 -30.20 -8.02 -3.50
C ALA A 26 -31.53 -8.07 -4.26
N GLN A 27 -31.68 -7.28 -5.33
CA GLN A 27 -32.86 -7.29 -6.20
C GLN A 27 -32.87 -8.48 -7.17
N ASN A 28 -31.72 -9.12 -7.41
CA ASN A 28 -31.62 -10.29 -8.27
C ASN A 28 -32.35 -11.51 -7.67
N ASP A 29 -32.73 -12.47 -8.52
CA ASP A 29 -33.33 -13.72 -8.09
C ASP A 29 -32.25 -14.66 -7.49
N PRO A 30 -32.37 -15.07 -6.21
CA PRO A 30 -31.43 -15.99 -5.56
C PRO A 30 -31.28 -17.35 -6.26
N ALA A 31 -32.26 -17.77 -7.07
CA ALA A 31 -32.16 -19.00 -7.86
C ALA A 31 -31.15 -18.89 -9.01
N THR A 32 -30.92 -17.67 -9.50
CA THR A 32 -29.99 -17.36 -10.60
C THR A 32 -28.67 -16.74 -10.12
N ASP A 33 -28.70 -16.00 -9.01
CA ASP A 33 -27.54 -15.35 -8.43
C ASP A 33 -27.39 -15.70 -6.94
N PRO A 34 -26.45 -16.59 -6.58
CA PRO A 34 -26.18 -16.95 -5.19
C PRO A 34 -25.76 -15.76 -4.32
N ASN A 35 -25.32 -14.64 -4.93
CA ASN A 35 -24.93 -13.45 -4.18
C ASN A 35 -26.15 -12.65 -3.70
N ALA A 36 -27.32 -12.78 -4.33
CA ALA A 36 -28.53 -12.06 -3.93
C ALA A 36 -28.93 -12.34 -2.47
N LEU A 37 -28.81 -13.60 -2.03
CA LEU A 37 -29.09 -13.98 -0.65
C LEU A 37 -28.09 -13.35 0.33
N ARG A 38 -26.81 -13.32 -0.03
CA ARG A 38 -25.73 -12.74 0.79
C ARG A 38 -25.84 -11.22 0.86
N ALA A 39 -26.23 -10.58 -0.24
CA ALA A 39 -26.50 -9.16 -0.32
C ALA A 39 -27.65 -8.78 0.62
N ARG A 40 -28.78 -9.51 0.57
CA ARG A 40 -29.92 -9.32 1.49
C ARG A 40 -29.53 -9.46 2.96
N LEU A 41 -28.68 -10.42 3.29
CA LEU A 41 -28.17 -10.63 4.65
C LEU A 41 -27.31 -9.45 5.14
N LEU A 42 -26.53 -8.84 4.24
CA LEU A 42 -25.52 -7.85 4.57
C LEU A 42 -25.96 -6.40 4.45
N ILE A 43 -27.04 -6.08 3.72
CA ILE A 43 -27.50 -4.69 3.50
C ILE A 43 -27.59 -3.91 4.82
N ASN A 44 -28.18 -4.49 5.86
CA ASN A 44 -28.34 -3.83 7.16
C ASN A 44 -27.07 -3.85 8.03
N GLN A 45 -26.03 -4.54 7.58
CA GLN A 45 -24.75 -4.65 8.28
C GLN A 45 -23.66 -3.76 7.68
N VAL A 46 -23.86 -3.28 6.45
CA VAL A 46 -22.87 -2.46 5.73
C VAL A 46 -22.93 -1.03 6.23
N ASP A 47 -21.87 -0.63 6.90
CA ASP A 47 -21.63 0.76 7.31
C ASP A 47 -20.15 1.10 7.13
N ARG A 48 -19.80 2.38 7.37
CA ARG A 48 -18.42 2.86 7.36
C ARG A 48 -17.48 1.98 8.20
N LYS A 49 -17.92 1.56 9.39
CA LYS A 49 -17.08 0.82 10.35
C LYS A 49 -16.74 -0.59 9.85
N LEU A 50 -17.62 -1.22 9.09
CA LEU A 50 -17.41 -2.53 8.49
C LEU A 50 -16.29 -2.49 7.45
N VAL A 51 -16.36 -1.53 6.53
CA VAL A 51 -15.45 -1.46 5.36
C VAL A 51 -14.18 -0.65 5.62
N LYS A 52 -14.17 0.25 6.62
CA LYS A 52 -13.06 1.19 6.90
C LYS A 52 -11.69 0.50 6.93
N GLN A 53 -11.54 -0.60 7.66
CA GLN A 53 -10.24 -1.25 7.78
C GLN A 53 -9.74 -1.81 6.44
N THR A 54 -10.65 -2.41 5.66
CA THR A 54 -10.31 -2.97 4.35
C THR A 54 -9.97 -1.87 3.37
N VAL A 55 -10.78 -0.82 3.29
CA VAL A 55 -10.49 0.38 2.48
C VAL A 55 -9.12 0.97 2.83
N MET A 56 -8.84 1.18 4.12
CA MET A 56 -7.56 1.74 4.58
C MET A 56 -6.36 0.83 4.29
N THR A 57 -6.53 -0.49 4.30
CA THR A 57 -5.38 -1.40 4.18
C THR A 57 -5.15 -1.93 2.76
N SER A 58 -6.16 -1.87 1.89
CA SER A 58 -6.07 -2.30 0.49
C SER A 58 -5.05 -1.50 -0.32
N VAL A 59 -4.92 -0.19 -0.08
CA VAL A 59 -3.87 0.63 -0.74
C VAL A 59 -2.46 0.25 -0.30
N TYR A 60 -2.32 -0.42 0.85
CA TYR A 60 -1.04 -0.91 1.36
C TYR A 60 -0.76 -2.36 0.93
N GLY A 61 -1.45 -2.86 -0.10
CA GLY A 61 -1.20 -4.17 -0.67
C GLY A 61 -1.90 -5.32 0.06
N VAL A 62 -2.95 -5.05 0.84
CA VAL A 62 -3.79 -6.12 1.39
C VAL A 62 -4.40 -6.94 0.25
N THR A 63 -4.19 -8.25 0.32
CA THR A 63 -4.76 -9.21 -0.62
C THR A 63 -6.24 -9.46 -0.33
N TYR A 64 -6.97 -10.04 -1.29
CA TYR A 64 -8.35 -10.51 -1.09
C TYR A 64 -8.54 -11.34 0.20
N ILE A 65 -7.57 -12.22 0.52
CA ILE A 65 -7.61 -13.05 1.72
C ILE A 65 -7.57 -12.17 2.98
N GLY A 66 -6.65 -11.18 3.02
CA GLY A 66 -6.54 -10.24 4.13
C GLY A 66 -7.78 -9.34 4.27
N ALA A 67 -8.33 -8.86 3.16
CA ALA A 67 -9.56 -8.07 3.12
C ALA A 67 -10.75 -8.85 3.71
N ARG A 68 -10.93 -10.10 3.27
CA ARG A 68 -11.95 -11.01 3.81
C ARG A 68 -11.79 -11.22 5.31
N ASP A 69 -10.58 -11.46 5.80
CA ASP A 69 -10.35 -11.73 7.22
C ASP A 69 -10.65 -10.51 8.10
N GLN A 70 -10.35 -9.30 7.62
CA GLN A 70 -10.71 -8.06 8.29
C GLN A 70 -12.24 -7.88 8.37
N ILE A 71 -12.96 -8.08 7.27
CA ILE A 71 -14.43 -7.99 7.24
C ILE A 71 -15.05 -9.08 8.11
N LYS A 72 -14.55 -10.33 8.03
CA LYS A 72 -15.03 -11.43 8.86
C LYS A 72 -14.91 -11.11 10.34
N LYS A 73 -13.79 -10.53 10.77
CA LYS A 73 -13.58 -10.10 12.15
C LYS A 73 -14.62 -9.06 12.58
N ARG A 74 -14.88 -8.06 11.73
CA ARG A 74 -15.90 -7.03 11.99
C ARG A 74 -17.32 -7.58 12.04
N LEU A 75 -17.68 -8.50 11.13
CA LEU A 75 -19.00 -9.16 11.14
C LEU A 75 -19.17 -10.04 12.40
N LYS A 76 -18.11 -10.75 12.81
CA LYS A 76 -18.13 -11.57 14.03
C LYS A 76 -18.32 -10.72 15.29
N GLU A 77 -17.70 -9.54 15.37
CA GLU A 77 -17.88 -8.58 16.47
C GLU A 77 -19.33 -8.05 16.57
N ARG A 78 -20.11 -8.10 15.49
CA ARG A 78 -21.52 -7.65 15.46
C ARG A 78 -22.52 -8.73 15.85
N CYS A 79 -22.09 -10.00 15.93
CA CYS A 79 -22.95 -11.15 16.20
C CYS A 79 -24.21 -11.24 15.31
N ALA A 80 -24.15 -10.72 14.08
CA ALA A 80 -25.30 -10.66 13.18
C ALA A 80 -25.55 -11.96 12.40
N ILE A 81 -24.56 -12.84 12.34
CA ILE A 81 -24.60 -14.13 11.63
C ILE A 81 -24.04 -15.18 12.58
N GLU A 82 -24.87 -16.14 13.00
CA GLU A 82 -24.50 -17.18 13.98
C GLU A 82 -23.79 -18.36 13.32
N ASP A 83 -24.16 -18.73 12.10
CA ASP A 83 -23.50 -19.81 11.35
C ASP A 83 -22.14 -19.35 10.80
N ASP A 84 -21.08 -20.05 11.20
CA ASP A 84 -19.71 -19.77 10.78
C ASP A 84 -19.52 -19.99 9.26
N THR A 85 -20.32 -20.86 8.63
CA THR A 85 -20.26 -21.13 7.19
C THR A 85 -20.86 -19.97 6.40
N GLU A 86 -22.07 -19.54 6.75
CA GLU A 86 -22.70 -18.33 6.21
C GLU A 86 -21.87 -17.08 6.48
N LEU A 87 -21.30 -16.93 7.67
CA LEU A 87 -20.42 -15.82 8.02
C LEU A 87 -19.20 -15.77 7.09
N PHE A 88 -18.58 -16.92 6.81
CA PHE A 88 -17.45 -16.98 5.88
C PHE A 88 -17.86 -16.63 4.46
N ALA A 89 -19.00 -17.14 3.99
CA ALA A 89 -19.51 -16.86 2.65
C ALA A 89 -19.91 -15.38 2.47
N ALA A 90 -20.58 -14.81 3.46
CA ALA A 90 -20.93 -13.39 3.53
C ALA A 90 -19.68 -12.51 3.55
N SER A 91 -18.66 -12.89 4.33
CA SER A 91 -17.37 -12.18 4.36
C SER A 91 -16.65 -12.20 3.01
N CYS A 92 -16.70 -13.33 2.29
CA CYS A 92 -16.13 -13.44 0.94
C CYS A 92 -16.84 -12.49 -0.04
N TYR A 93 -18.17 -12.50 -0.04
CA TYR A 93 -18.97 -11.60 -0.89
C TYR A 93 -18.69 -10.13 -0.56
N ALA A 94 -18.80 -9.74 0.72
CA ALA A 94 -18.54 -8.38 1.16
C ALA A 94 -17.12 -7.89 0.81
N ALA A 95 -16.10 -8.73 0.96
CA ALA A 95 -14.74 -8.40 0.57
C ALA A 95 -14.60 -8.21 -0.94
N LYS A 96 -15.23 -9.06 -1.75
CA LYS A 96 -15.21 -8.93 -3.20
C LYS A 96 -15.90 -7.65 -3.65
N THR A 97 -17.10 -7.36 -3.15
CA THR A 97 -17.85 -6.14 -3.45
C THR A 97 -17.08 -4.89 -3.01
N THR A 98 -16.48 -4.92 -1.82
CA THR A 98 -15.64 -3.80 -1.33
C THR A 98 -14.45 -3.55 -2.25
N LEU A 99 -13.76 -4.60 -2.71
CA LEU A 99 -12.62 -4.46 -3.62
C LEU A 99 -13.03 -4.04 -5.04
N ILE A 100 -14.22 -4.41 -5.50
CA ILE A 100 -14.77 -3.95 -6.79
C ILE A 100 -15.06 -2.45 -6.71
N ALA A 101 -15.82 -2.01 -5.70
CA ALA A 101 -16.11 -0.60 -5.48
C ALA A 101 -14.81 0.22 -5.37
N LEU A 102 -13.82 -0.27 -4.60
CA LEU A 102 -12.50 0.36 -4.52
C LEU A 102 -11.77 0.41 -5.86
N GLY A 103 -11.91 -0.62 -6.70
CA GLY A 103 -11.27 -0.69 -8.01
C GLY A 103 -11.84 0.33 -8.99
N GLU A 104 -13.16 0.50 -9.01
CA GLU A 104 -13.85 1.48 -9.85
C GLU A 104 -13.55 2.91 -9.42
N MET A 105 -13.46 3.16 -8.11
CA MET A 105 -13.22 4.49 -7.57
C MET A 105 -11.73 4.91 -7.63
N PHE A 106 -10.80 3.96 -7.67
CA PHE A 106 -9.36 4.20 -7.57
C PHE A 106 -8.56 3.60 -8.73
N GLU A 107 -9.10 3.67 -9.94
CA GLU A 107 -8.45 3.10 -11.12
C GLU A 107 -7.03 3.67 -11.33
N ALA A 108 -6.85 4.99 -11.27
CA ALA A 108 -5.55 5.63 -11.44
C ALA A 108 -4.52 5.17 -10.40
N ALA A 109 -4.89 5.12 -9.11
CA ALA A 109 -3.99 4.63 -8.06
C ALA A 109 -3.65 3.15 -8.25
N ARG A 110 -4.62 2.33 -8.66
CA ARG A 110 -4.39 0.91 -8.93
C ARG A 110 -3.42 0.72 -10.11
N SER A 111 -3.57 1.50 -11.16
CA SER A 111 -2.66 1.49 -12.31
C SER A 111 -1.23 1.83 -11.89
N ILE A 112 -1.04 2.86 -11.06
CA ILE A 112 0.28 3.23 -10.50
C ILE A 112 0.84 2.12 -9.60
N MET A 113 0.04 1.55 -8.69
CA MET A 113 0.49 0.46 -7.82
C MET A 113 0.91 -0.79 -8.61
N ASN A 114 0.16 -1.14 -9.66
CA ASN A 114 0.52 -2.24 -10.54
C ASN A 114 1.82 -1.94 -11.30
N TRP A 115 1.95 -0.73 -11.84
CA TRP A 115 3.16 -0.29 -12.53
C TRP A 115 4.41 -0.37 -11.63
N LEU A 116 4.33 0.16 -10.40
CA LEU A 116 5.39 0.03 -9.40
C LEU A 116 5.72 -1.45 -9.15
N GLY A 117 4.72 -2.28 -8.90
CA GLY A 117 4.90 -3.71 -8.67
C GLY A 117 5.57 -4.44 -9.85
N ASP A 118 5.24 -4.07 -11.08
CA ASP A 118 5.81 -4.68 -12.28
C ASP A 118 7.24 -4.22 -12.53
N CYS A 119 7.57 -2.93 -12.29
CA CYS A 119 8.96 -2.45 -12.23
C CYS A 119 9.78 -3.24 -11.21
N ALA A 120 9.26 -3.39 -9.99
CA ALA A 120 9.91 -4.14 -8.92
C ALA A 120 10.14 -5.62 -9.28
N LYS A 121 9.19 -6.23 -10.01
CA LYS A 121 9.33 -7.60 -10.49
C LYS A 121 10.48 -7.74 -11.48
N VAL A 122 10.57 -6.83 -12.46
CA VAL A 122 11.63 -6.84 -13.48
C VAL A 122 13.01 -6.69 -12.83
N ILE A 123 13.17 -5.70 -11.95
CA ILE A 123 14.44 -5.48 -11.22
C ILE A 123 14.81 -6.70 -10.36
N ALA A 124 13.86 -7.26 -9.61
CA ALA A 124 14.12 -8.39 -8.73
C ALA A 124 14.44 -9.70 -9.47
N LEU A 125 13.99 -9.87 -10.72
CA LEU A 125 14.34 -11.02 -11.55
C LEU A 125 15.82 -11.01 -11.97
N GLU A 126 16.44 -9.83 -12.06
CA GLU A 126 17.89 -9.66 -12.23
C GLU A 126 18.68 -9.82 -10.93
N ASN A 127 18.02 -10.31 -9.86
CA ASN A 127 18.61 -10.50 -8.54
C ASN A 127 19.09 -9.19 -7.87
N GLU A 128 18.51 -8.06 -8.25
CA GLU A 128 18.77 -6.75 -7.65
C GLU A 128 17.60 -6.31 -6.75
N PRO A 129 17.84 -5.71 -5.57
CA PRO A 129 16.78 -5.14 -4.77
C PRO A 129 16.29 -3.82 -5.37
N VAL A 130 15.01 -3.52 -5.16
CA VAL A 130 14.49 -2.20 -5.56
C VAL A 130 15.06 -1.13 -4.63
N ARG A 131 15.60 -0.06 -5.24
CA ARG A 131 16.16 1.09 -4.55
C ARG A 131 15.77 2.38 -5.25
N TRP A 132 15.46 3.43 -4.51
CA TRP A 132 15.11 4.74 -5.06
C TRP A 132 15.62 5.84 -4.15
N THR A 133 15.63 7.07 -4.64
CA THR A 133 15.93 8.26 -3.84
C THR A 133 14.64 9.07 -3.73
N THR A 134 14.29 9.46 -2.51
CA THR A 134 13.14 10.35 -2.26
C THR A 134 13.41 11.76 -2.81
N PRO A 135 12.37 12.60 -3.02
CA PRO A 135 12.55 13.99 -3.45
C PRO A 135 13.46 14.82 -2.52
N ILE A 136 13.52 14.49 -1.23
CA ILE A 136 14.42 15.14 -0.26
C ILE A 136 15.85 14.57 -0.26
N GLY A 137 16.20 13.71 -1.23
CA GLY A 137 17.54 13.16 -1.39
C GLY A 137 17.87 11.94 -0.52
N LEU A 138 16.91 11.39 0.24
CA LEU A 138 17.13 10.20 1.07
C LEU A 138 17.11 8.93 0.20
N PRO A 139 18.21 8.14 0.13
CA PRO A 139 18.21 6.85 -0.55
C PRO A 139 17.49 5.78 0.28
N VAL A 140 16.67 4.96 -0.38
CA VAL A 140 15.88 3.88 0.21
C VAL A 140 16.14 2.58 -0.55
N VAL A 141 16.30 1.48 0.18
CA VAL A 141 16.52 0.14 -0.40
C VAL A 141 15.58 -0.86 0.28
N GLN A 142 14.90 -1.69 -0.52
CA GLN A 142 14.08 -2.77 0.03
C GLN A 142 14.93 -3.96 0.51
N PRO A 143 14.82 -4.38 1.79
CA PRO A 143 15.72 -5.40 2.37
C PRO A 143 15.28 -6.85 2.08
N TYR A 144 14.32 -7.08 1.18
CA TYR A 144 13.72 -8.40 1.01
C TYR A 144 14.63 -9.37 0.23
N ARG A 145 15.49 -10.06 0.97
CA ARG A 145 16.42 -11.11 0.51
C ARG A 145 16.14 -12.43 1.22
N LYS A 146 16.53 -13.54 0.60
CA LYS A 146 16.48 -14.87 1.20
C LYS A 146 17.60 -14.97 2.22
N LEU A 147 17.24 -15.35 3.43
CA LEU A 147 18.21 -15.58 4.49
C LEU A 147 18.63 -17.05 4.48
N GLY A 148 19.93 -17.29 4.31
CA GLY A 148 20.53 -18.61 4.41
C GLY A 148 20.57 -19.07 5.87
N ARG A 149 20.41 -20.37 6.09
CA ARG A 149 20.65 -20.99 7.39
C ARG A 149 22.01 -21.67 7.38
N TYR A 150 22.89 -21.23 8.25
CA TYR A 150 24.19 -21.85 8.46
C TYR A 150 24.15 -22.64 9.76
N MET A 151 24.25 -23.96 9.68
CA MET A 151 24.18 -24.85 10.85
C MET A 151 25.58 -25.21 11.32
N ILE A 152 25.93 -24.76 12.53
CA ILE A 152 27.16 -25.12 13.21
C ILE A 152 26.86 -26.29 14.15
N LYS A 153 27.37 -27.48 13.82
CA LYS A 153 27.28 -28.64 14.69
C LYS A 153 28.39 -28.56 15.75
N THR A 154 28.00 -28.66 17.02
CA THR A 154 28.93 -28.81 18.16
C THR A 154 28.68 -30.15 18.84
N SER A 155 29.56 -30.58 19.74
CA SER A 155 29.41 -31.86 20.46
C SER A 155 28.18 -31.91 21.38
N LEU A 156 27.60 -30.76 21.75
CA LEU A 156 26.45 -30.67 22.65
C LEU A 156 25.13 -30.28 21.95
N GLN A 157 25.20 -29.51 20.87
CA GLN A 157 24.01 -29.02 20.15
C GLN A 157 24.34 -28.53 18.73
N VAL A 158 23.30 -28.29 17.94
CA VAL A 158 23.40 -27.65 16.62
C VAL A 158 22.94 -26.20 16.73
N LEU A 159 23.83 -25.26 16.48
CA LEU A 159 23.51 -23.83 16.41
C LEU A 159 23.09 -23.49 14.99
N THR A 160 21.92 -22.88 14.81
CA THR A 160 21.46 -22.39 13.51
C THR A 160 21.64 -20.88 13.44
N LEU A 161 22.59 -20.42 12.63
CA LEU A 161 22.80 -19.02 12.34
C LEU A 161 22.01 -18.63 11.09
N GLN A 162 21.44 -17.44 11.11
CA GLN A 162 20.79 -16.83 9.95
C GLN A 162 21.74 -15.79 9.37
N ARG A 163 22.21 -15.97 8.14
CA ARG A 163 23.10 -15.02 7.45
C ARG A 163 22.45 -14.58 6.14
N GLU A 164 22.69 -13.33 5.74
CA GLU A 164 22.54 -12.95 4.34
C GLU A 164 23.58 -13.74 3.55
N THR A 165 23.11 -14.71 2.75
CA THR A 165 23.99 -15.51 1.92
C THR A 165 24.44 -14.67 0.75
N ASP A 166 25.60 -14.05 0.83
CA ASP A 166 26.38 -13.79 -0.38
C ASP A 166 26.85 -15.14 -0.90
N MET A 167 26.66 -15.42 -2.19
CA MET A 167 26.80 -16.76 -2.80
C MET A 167 28.15 -17.46 -2.55
N VAL A 168 29.17 -16.73 -2.09
CA VAL A 168 30.53 -17.22 -1.92
C VAL A 168 30.64 -18.26 -0.78
N ASP A 169 29.84 -18.16 0.28
CA ASP A 169 29.98 -19.04 1.45
C ASP A 169 29.38 -20.45 1.24
N SER A 170 28.39 -20.62 0.36
CA SER A 170 27.76 -21.94 0.13
C SER A 170 28.57 -22.87 -0.77
N LEU A 171 29.53 -22.34 -1.55
CA LEU A 171 30.35 -23.12 -2.47
C LEU A 171 31.51 -23.85 -1.77
N LEU A 172 31.88 -23.46 -0.54
CA LEU A 172 33.01 -24.06 0.18
C LEU A 172 32.62 -25.26 1.07
N SER A 173 31.33 -25.60 1.17
CA SER A 173 30.86 -26.55 2.21
C SER A 173 30.42 -27.94 1.73
N SER A 174 30.36 -28.24 0.42
CA SER A 174 30.12 -29.62 -0.03
C SER A 174 30.48 -29.87 -1.50
N GLU A 175 31.36 -30.83 -1.77
CA GLU A 175 31.72 -31.34 -3.11
C GLU A 175 30.58 -32.06 -3.87
N LEU A 176 29.32 -32.01 -3.41
CA LEU A 176 28.22 -32.81 -3.97
C LEU A 176 26.93 -32.06 -4.27
N CYS A 177 26.95 -30.72 -4.26
CA CYS A 177 25.77 -29.96 -4.65
C CYS A 177 25.90 -29.46 -6.09
N PHE A 178 25.33 -30.22 -7.03
CA PHE A 178 24.96 -29.72 -8.35
C PHE A 178 23.85 -28.67 -8.16
N VAL A 179 24.23 -27.46 -7.74
CA VAL A 179 23.30 -26.34 -7.53
C VAL A 179 23.02 -25.74 -8.90
N SER A 180 21.74 -25.78 -9.28
CA SER A 180 21.21 -25.02 -10.40
C SER A 180 21.75 -23.58 -10.39
N PHE A 181 22.38 -23.18 -11.50
CA PHE A 181 23.13 -21.94 -11.70
C PHE A 181 22.27 -20.65 -11.64
N THR A 182 21.08 -20.69 -11.02
CA THR A 182 20.09 -19.60 -11.02
C THR A 182 19.44 -19.44 -9.65
N SER A 183 20.25 -19.27 -8.60
CA SER A 183 19.71 -18.98 -7.27
C SER A 183 19.53 -17.48 -7.05
N ILE A 184 18.40 -16.92 -7.49
CA ILE A 184 17.99 -15.55 -7.13
C ILE A 184 17.88 -15.47 -5.60
N ASN A 185 18.74 -14.65 -4.99
CA ASN A 185 18.78 -14.33 -3.56
C ASN A 185 17.68 -13.32 -3.18
N VAL A 186 17.29 -12.45 -4.11
CA VAL A 186 16.22 -11.48 -3.90
C VAL A 186 14.84 -12.17 -3.84
N MET A 187 14.00 -11.79 -2.87
CA MET A 187 12.64 -12.33 -2.76
C MET A 187 11.68 -11.59 -3.69
N VAL A 188 11.66 -11.97 -4.97
CA VAL A 188 10.86 -11.32 -6.04
C VAL A 188 9.41 -11.02 -5.61
N LYS A 189 8.72 -12.00 -5.03
CA LYS A 189 7.32 -11.80 -4.58
C LYS A 189 7.20 -10.70 -3.52
N ARG A 190 8.12 -10.64 -2.55
CA ARG A 190 8.10 -9.65 -1.47
C ARG A 190 8.47 -8.26 -1.97
N GLN A 191 9.50 -8.14 -2.80
CA GLN A 191 9.88 -6.88 -3.47
C GLN A 191 8.69 -6.30 -4.22
N ARG A 192 8.07 -7.09 -5.11
CA ARG A 192 6.88 -6.68 -5.88
C ARG A 192 5.74 -6.16 -5.00
N THR A 193 5.34 -6.93 -3.98
CA THR A 193 4.18 -6.57 -3.16
C THR A 193 4.44 -5.42 -2.21
N ALA A 194 5.68 -5.24 -1.76
CA ALA A 194 6.03 -4.24 -0.76
C ALA A 194 6.49 -2.92 -1.37
N PHE A 195 6.85 -2.89 -2.66
CA PHE A 195 7.35 -1.67 -3.28
C PHE A 195 6.33 -0.54 -3.34
N PRO A 196 5.08 -0.75 -3.80
CA PRO A 196 4.07 0.32 -3.81
C PRO A 196 3.85 0.98 -2.44
N PRO A 197 3.56 0.24 -1.34
CA PRO A 197 3.36 0.88 -0.04
C PRO A 197 4.63 1.55 0.50
N ASN A 198 5.81 0.93 0.34
CA ASN A 198 7.05 1.53 0.83
C ASN A 198 7.39 2.82 0.08
N PHE A 199 7.09 2.88 -1.22
CA PHE A 199 7.30 4.08 -2.03
C PHE A 199 6.40 5.22 -1.54
N VAL A 200 5.10 4.97 -1.34
CA VAL A 200 4.16 5.97 -0.80
C VAL A 200 4.59 6.44 0.60
N HIS A 201 4.93 5.52 1.50
CA HIS A 201 5.42 5.89 2.83
C HIS A 201 6.67 6.78 2.79
N SER A 202 7.55 6.56 1.80
CA SER A 202 8.73 7.40 1.63
C SER A 202 8.38 8.83 1.18
N LEU A 203 7.31 9.00 0.39
CA LEU A 203 6.78 10.31 0.01
C LEU A 203 6.07 10.99 1.18
N ASP A 204 5.27 10.25 1.96
CA ASP A 204 4.63 10.78 3.17
C ASP A 204 5.67 11.25 4.20
N GLY A 205 6.75 10.48 4.36
CA GLY A 205 7.90 10.86 5.18
C GLY A 205 8.61 12.11 4.66
N SER A 206 8.76 12.23 3.33
CA SER A 206 9.34 13.41 2.68
C SER A 206 8.49 14.66 2.95
N HIS A 207 7.18 14.55 2.74
CA HIS A 207 6.20 15.59 3.03
C HIS A 207 6.25 16.05 4.49
N MET A 208 6.27 15.10 5.43
CA MET A 208 6.39 15.39 6.86
C MET A 208 7.67 16.16 7.17
N MET A 209 8.81 15.74 6.61
CA MET A 209 10.09 16.41 6.84
C MET A 209 10.12 17.82 6.24
N MET A 210 9.63 18.00 5.01
CA MET A 210 9.50 19.32 4.37
C MET A 210 8.62 20.26 5.19
N THR A 211 7.49 19.75 5.68
CA THR A 211 6.57 20.50 6.55
C THR A 211 7.25 20.86 7.87
N ALA A 212 7.94 19.92 8.51
CA ALA A 212 8.61 20.18 9.79
C ALA A 212 9.65 21.29 9.69
N VAL A 213 10.41 21.31 8.59
CA VAL A 213 11.39 22.37 8.28
C VAL A 213 10.68 23.71 8.08
N ALA A 214 9.65 23.77 7.24
CA ALA A 214 8.90 25.00 6.98
C ALA A 214 8.18 25.54 8.24
N CYS A 215 7.62 24.67 9.07
CA CYS A 215 7.05 25.04 10.36
C CYS A 215 8.10 25.67 11.27
N LYS A 216 9.30 25.08 11.35
CA LYS A 216 10.41 25.62 12.14
C LYS A 216 10.85 26.99 11.65
N GLU A 217 11.01 27.17 10.34
CA GLU A 217 11.34 28.47 9.72
C GLU A 217 10.26 29.53 9.98
N ALA A 218 9.00 29.10 10.01
CA ALA A 218 7.85 29.96 10.32
C ALA A 218 7.64 30.21 11.84
N GLY A 219 8.50 29.67 12.70
CA GLY A 219 8.45 29.83 14.16
C GLY A 219 7.41 28.96 14.87
N LEU A 220 6.96 27.86 14.26
CA LEU A 220 5.97 26.94 14.82
C LEU A 220 6.65 25.75 15.50
N ASN A 221 6.09 25.31 16.63
CA ASN A 221 6.38 23.99 17.18
C ASN A 221 5.66 22.94 16.33
N PHE A 222 6.37 21.87 15.97
CA PHE A 222 5.84 20.79 15.16
C PHE A 222 6.10 19.45 15.85
N ALA A 223 5.08 18.60 15.90
CA ALA A 223 5.19 17.19 16.20
C ALA A 223 4.42 16.40 15.14
N GLY A 224 4.90 15.21 14.79
CA GLY A 224 4.27 14.38 13.77
C GLY A 224 4.34 12.91 14.12
N VAL A 225 3.23 12.20 13.90
CA VAL A 225 3.16 10.73 13.93
C VAL A 225 2.67 10.29 12.56
N HIS A 226 3.62 9.95 11.70
CA HIS A 226 3.37 9.59 10.30
C HIS A 226 2.58 10.68 9.54
N ASP A 227 1.28 10.47 9.36
CA ASP A 227 0.33 11.29 8.63
C ASP A 227 -0.46 12.26 9.52
N SER A 228 -0.24 12.23 10.85
CA SER A 228 -0.86 13.15 11.81
C SER A 228 0.13 14.21 12.28
N TYR A 229 -0.23 15.48 12.16
CA TYR A 229 0.64 16.64 12.42
C TYR A 229 0.05 17.55 13.51
N TRP A 230 0.86 17.91 14.50
CA TRP A 230 0.43 18.64 15.69
C TRP A 230 1.25 19.92 15.90
N THR A 231 0.58 20.95 16.37
CA THR A 231 1.16 22.23 16.82
C THR A 231 0.32 22.82 17.97
N HIS A 232 0.69 24.00 18.48
CA HIS A 232 -0.14 24.71 19.44
C HIS A 232 -1.43 25.24 18.78
N ALA A 233 -2.54 25.27 19.53
CA ALA A 233 -3.86 25.65 19.01
C ALA A 233 -3.88 26.98 18.23
N CYS A 234 -3.12 27.99 18.68
CA CYS A 234 -3.04 29.29 18.00
C CYS A 234 -2.36 29.25 16.62
N ASN A 235 -1.65 28.18 16.29
CA ASN A 235 -0.86 28.04 15.07
C ASN A 235 -1.49 27.07 14.05
N VAL A 236 -2.63 26.44 14.37
CA VAL A 236 -3.26 25.40 13.54
C VAL A 236 -3.54 25.91 12.13
N ASP A 237 -4.14 27.09 11.98
CA ASP A 237 -4.46 27.66 10.66
C ASP A 237 -3.20 27.90 9.81
N LYS A 238 -2.12 28.35 10.45
CA LYS A 238 -0.85 28.61 9.80
C LYS A 238 -0.15 27.30 9.41
N MET A 239 -0.19 26.29 10.28
CA MET A 239 0.34 24.95 9.97
C MET A 239 -0.42 24.31 8.81
N ASN A 240 -1.76 24.42 8.78
CA ASN A 240 -2.59 23.85 7.73
C ASN A 240 -2.29 24.45 6.34
N ARG A 241 -1.94 25.75 6.28
CA ARG A 241 -1.46 26.38 5.04
C ARG A 241 -0.11 25.81 4.60
N ILE A 242 0.86 25.76 5.52
CA ILE A 242 2.21 25.20 5.25
C ILE A 242 2.12 23.75 4.76
N LEU A 243 1.26 22.94 5.38
CA LEU A 243 1.02 21.55 4.99
C LEU A 243 0.55 21.44 3.53
N ARG A 244 -0.45 22.24 3.15
CA ARG A 244 -0.96 22.24 1.77
C ARG A 244 0.08 22.75 0.77
N GLU A 245 0.80 23.82 1.12
CA GLU A 245 1.88 24.36 0.29
C GLU A 245 2.98 23.33 0.06
N LYS A 246 3.44 22.64 1.11
CA LYS A 246 4.47 21.60 0.99
C LYS A 246 3.99 20.33 0.31
N PHE A 247 2.70 20.02 0.38
CA PHE A 247 2.12 18.94 -0.42
C PHE A 247 2.17 19.28 -1.92
N VAL A 248 1.71 20.47 -2.30
CA VAL A 248 1.74 20.91 -3.69
C VAL A 248 3.17 20.98 -4.20
N GLU A 249 4.10 21.58 -3.45
CA GLU A 249 5.52 21.66 -3.80
C GLU A 249 6.14 20.27 -4.07
N LEU A 250 5.82 19.28 -3.23
CA LEU A 250 6.33 17.91 -3.39
C LEU A 250 5.78 17.24 -4.66
N TYR A 251 4.50 17.38 -4.95
CA TYR A 251 3.82 16.68 -6.05
C TYR A 251 3.78 17.46 -7.37
N GLU A 252 4.23 18.72 -7.40
CA GLU A 252 4.55 19.45 -8.64
C GLU A 252 5.75 18.84 -9.36
N GLU A 253 6.64 18.14 -8.63
CA GLU A 253 7.72 17.37 -9.24
C GLU A 253 7.19 16.14 -10.00
N PRO A 254 7.83 15.78 -11.15
CA PRO A 254 7.46 14.60 -11.92
C PRO A 254 8.03 13.32 -11.26
N ILE A 255 7.48 12.94 -10.10
CA ILE A 255 8.02 11.91 -9.22
C ILE A 255 8.17 10.55 -9.91
N LEU A 256 7.18 10.11 -10.70
CA LEU A 256 7.20 8.80 -11.34
C LEU A 256 8.16 8.77 -12.54
N GLU A 257 8.25 9.87 -13.27
CA GLU A 257 9.20 10.09 -14.36
C GLU A 257 10.64 10.06 -13.82
N ASN A 258 10.91 10.80 -12.75
CA ASN A 258 12.20 10.82 -12.07
C ASN A 258 12.61 9.42 -11.58
N LEU A 259 11.64 8.67 -11.04
CA LEU A 259 11.85 7.28 -10.61
C LEU A 259 12.19 6.37 -11.80
N LEU A 260 11.43 6.45 -12.90
CA LEU A 260 11.66 5.65 -14.10
C LEU A 260 13.03 5.97 -14.72
N GLU A 261 13.36 7.25 -14.85
CA GLU A 261 14.65 7.69 -15.36
C GLU A 261 15.81 7.16 -14.50
N SER A 262 15.66 7.20 -13.16
CA SER A 262 16.63 6.63 -12.22
C SER A 262 16.82 5.13 -12.42
N PHE A 263 15.72 4.38 -12.62
CA PHE A 263 15.79 2.95 -12.90
C PHE A 263 16.44 2.66 -14.25
N GLN A 264 16.12 3.42 -15.30
CA GLN A 264 16.73 3.27 -16.63
C GLN A 264 18.23 3.58 -16.61
N LYS A 265 18.67 4.60 -15.87
CA LYS A 265 20.09 4.90 -15.66
C LYS A 265 20.82 3.78 -14.93
N THR A 266 20.17 3.20 -13.91
CA THR A 266 20.76 2.14 -13.07
C THR A 266 20.78 0.79 -13.78
N PHE A 267 19.74 0.51 -14.57
CA PHE A 267 19.50 -0.77 -15.23
C PHE A 267 19.22 -0.57 -16.73
N PRO A 268 20.22 -0.13 -17.52
CA PRO A 268 20.02 0.29 -18.92
C PRO A 268 19.60 -0.85 -19.86
N THR A 269 19.82 -2.11 -19.47
CA THR A 269 19.45 -3.30 -20.25
C THR A 269 18.03 -3.79 -19.97
N LEU A 270 17.34 -3.26 -18.94
CA LEU A 270 16.01 -3.73 -18.55
C LEU A 270 14.92 -2.96 -19.26
N ASN A 271 13.96 -3.72 -19.81
CA ASN A 271 12.76 -3.15 -20.39
C ASN A 271 11.69 -2.97 -19.30
N LEU A 272 11.60 -1.74 -18.80
CA LEU A 272 10.62 -1.36 -17.78
C LEU A 272 9.28 -0.97 -18.42
N PRO A 273 8.14 -1.25 -17.77
CA PRO A 273 6.84 -0.87 -18.30
C PRO A 273 6.71 0.66 -18.43
N PRO A 274 5.98 1.16 -19.44
CA PRO A 274 5.74 2.58 -19.62
C PRO A 274 4.93 3.16 -18.47
N LEU A 275 5.06 4.47 -18.23
CA LEU A 275 4.29 5.17 -17.21
C LEU A 275 2.78 5.08 -17.49
N PRO A 276 1.95 4.98 -16.44
CA PRO A 276 0.51 5.14 -16.57
C PRO A 276 0.15 6.57 -17.00
N GLU A 277 -1.02 6.74 -17.61
CA GLU A 277 -1.52 8.05 -18.01
C GLU A 277 -1.73 8.98 -16.80
N ARG A 278 -1.39 10.26 -16.99
CA ARG A 278 -1.62 11.30 -16.00
C ARG A 278 -3.07 11.82 -16.14
N GLY A 279 -3.75 11.98 -15.01
CA GLY A 279 -5.05 12.64 -14.97
C GLY A 279 -4.96 14.14 -15.23
N ASP A 280 -6.12 14.80 -15.23
CA ASP A 280 -6.31 16.23 -15.50
C ASP A 280 -6.50 17.09 -14.25
N PHE A 281 -6.36 16.50 -13.06
CA PHE A 281 -6.52 17.21 -11.78
C PHE A 281 -5.50 18.35 -11.62
N ASP A 282 -6.00 19.54 -11.28
CA ASP A 282 -5.15 20.68 -10.91
C ASP A 282 -4.74 20.58 -9.44
N LEU A 283 -3.47 20.22 -9.22
CA LEU A 283 -2.87 20.07 -7.90
C LEU A 283 -3.02 21.33 -7.01
N ARG A 284 -3.20 22.51 -7.61
CA ARG A 284 -3.38 23.77 -6.85
C ARG A 284 -4.70 23.83 -6.11
N GLU A 285 -5.71 23.04 -6.49
CA GLU A 285 -6.97 22.94 -5.74
C GLU A 285 -6.76 22.46 -4.29
N VAL A 286 -5.66 21.75 -4.01
CA VAL A 286 -5.29 21.33 -2.65
C VAL A 286 -5.09 22.52 -1.71
N LEU A 287 -4.60 23.66 -2.22
CA LEU A 287 -4.38 24.86 -1.42
C LEU A 287 -5.66 25.40 -0.80
N GLU A 288 -6.79 25.23 -1.47
CA GLU A 288 -8.10 25.72 -1.02
C GLU A 288 -8.93 24.64 -0.31
N SER A 289 -8.43 23.40 -0.20
CA SER A 289 -9.15 22.29 0.42
C SER A 289 -9.13 22.38 1.95
N PRO A 290 -10.26 22.69 2.62
CA PRO A 290 -10.29 22.89 4.06
C PRO A 290 -10.17 21.58 4.86
N TYR A 291 -10.50 20.44 4.25
CA TYR A 291 -10.49 19.12 4.88
C TYR A 291 -9.29 18.26 4.47
N PHE A 292 -8.31 18.83 3.75
CA PHE A 292 -7.13 18.09 3.32
C PHE A 292 -6.27 17.61 4.50
N PHE A 293 -6.14 18.45 5.52
CA PHE A 293 -5.61 18.09 6.85
C PHE A 293 -6.50 18.74 7.90
N ASN A 294 -7.18 17.92 8.72
CA ASN A 294 -8.07 18.35 9.79
C ASN A 294 -7.59 17.80 11.14
#